data_AF-A0A0R3WQK9-F1
#
_entry.id   AF-A0A0R3WQK9-F1
#
_cell.length_a   1.000
_cell.length_b   1.000
_cell.length_c   1.000
_cell.angle_alpha   90.00
_cell.angle_beta   90.00
_cell.angle_gamma   90.00
#
_symmetry.space_group_name_H-M   'P 1'
#
loop_
_entity.id
_entity.type
_entity.pdbx_description
1 polymer ?
#
loop_
_entity_poly.entity_id
_entity_poly.type
_entity_poly.pdbx_seq_one_letter_code
_entity_poly.pdbx_strand_id
1 'polypeptide(L)'
;MNPTVAILDAGAQYCKVIDRRVRELNVHSEILPLNISLDDLLQKGYKAVIISGGPGSVADDDNILFDRKIFEGRIPVLGICYGMQLINHLCGGKVEQSGTHRHGHGLQPEETVLLTHEDRCTDIAEGFVPIGTLDDYVVAISKPERNNYGVQFHPEVDLTIKGSIMLSNFLFEIAGLTPSFRVEDRLDSCVKHLQTTVGERKVLFLLSGGVDSTVCAAIAQKALKPEQIYAVHINNGFLRKNESESTLEALSKLGLNGGLVKYVNASLRFYSGVTTYQVPVDTSALAPASLLCKAPQGACATGETVESHNAMEVDSNDNNISLSPRAIHGGVVPYHEIRNIPIGPLNLHVVNPEEKRKIIGDVFIRVAEEIWRDMKLNPDEFLLCQGTLRPDLIESASTSVTKKADLIKTHHNVSDLVKKLSQEGRVIEPLADFHKDEVRSIGRMLGLPDVVVERHPFPGPGLAVRILCANEPFVERDFPETTSLIKMIAGYAAMSQKANYFYLVFQPHALLNKINAAINADEQHRLNEMTAGGALAAQILPIRSVGVQGDCRSYSYVCVVSSDKKPDWDSLFFIAQIIPRICHNINRLVLKFIILF
;
A
#
# COMPACT_ATOMS: atom_id res chain seq x y z
N MET A 1 -14.63 -13.12 25.02
CA MET A 1 -14.06 -12.79 23.69
C MET A 1 -15.04 -13.22 22.63
N ASN A 2 -15.19 -12.47 21.55
CA ASN A 2 -16.00 -12.90 20.42
C ASN A 2 -15.33 -14.11 19.75
N PRO A 3 -16.08 -15.08 19.22
CA PRO A 3 -15.48 -16.19 18.49
C PRO A 3 -14.82 -15.62 17.23
N THR A 4 -13.52 -15.89 17.07
CA THR A 4 -12.67 -15.23 16.05
C THR A 4 -12.18 -16.23 15.01
N VAL A 5 -12.13 -15.79 13.75
CA VAL A 5 -11.53 -16.50 12.63
C VAL A 5 -10.09 -16.03 12.44
N ALA A 6 -9.16 -16.98 12.39
CA ALA A 6 -7.78 -16.72 11.99
C ALA A 6 -7.66 -16.80 10.46
N ILE A 7 -7.16 -15.73 9.83
CA ILE A 7 -6.83 -15.71 8.40
C ILE A 7 -5.32 -15.79 8.29
N LEU A 8 -4.80 -16.93 7.81
CA LEU A 8 -3.36 -17.15 7.67
C LEU A 8 -2.90 -16.63 6.30
N ASP A 9 -2.03 -15.62 6.33
CA ASP A 9 -1.52 -14.95 5.14
C ASP A 9 -0.34 -15.71 4.52
N ALA A 10 -0.58 -16.33 3.37
CA ALA A 10 0.43 -16.96 2.52
C ALA A 10 1.00 -16.02 1.43
N GLY A 11 0.88 -14.70 1.63
CA GLY A 11 1.39 -13.67 0.74
C GLY A 11 0.41 -13.19 -0.33
N ALA A 12 -0.90 -13.46 -0.18
CA ALA A 12 -1.89 -13.01 -1.16
C ALA A 12 -2.32 -11.55 -1.00
N GLN A 13 -2.46 -10.88 -2.14
CA GLN A 13 -3.18 -9.60 -2.24
C GLN A 13 -4.63 -9.68 -1.70
N TYR A 14 -5.22 -10.88 -1.70
CA TYR A 14 -6.62 -11.12 -1.33
C TYR A 14 -6.89 -11.31 0.18
N CYS A 15 -5.89 -11.37 1.06
CA CYS A 15 -6.10 -11.53 2.51
C CYS A 15 -7.02 -10.46 3.12
N LYS A 16 -6.87 -9.21 2.66
CA LYS A 16 -7.75 -8.08 3.03
C LYS A 16 -9.19 -8.25 2.51
N VAL A 17 -9.37 -8.96 1.40
CA VAL A 17 -10.69 -9.26 0.81
C VAL A 17 -11.38 -10.35 1.62
N ILE A 18 -10.65 -11.41 2.02
CA ILE A 18 -11.15 -12.45 2.93
C ILE A 18 -11.59 -11.82 4.27
N ASP A 19 -10.72 -11.00 4.90
CA ASP A 19 -11.03 -10.29 6.16
C ASP A 19 -12.29 -9.41 6.03
N ARG A 20 -12.45 -8.72 4.90
CA ARG A 20 -13.64 -7.93 4.59
C ARG A 20 -14.89 -8.81 4.45
N ARG A 21 -14.85 -9.94 3.71
CA ARG A 21 -16.02 -10.83 3.54
C ARG A 21 -16.47 -11.51 4.84
N VAL A 22 -15.52 -11.93 5.68
CA VAL A 22 -15.84 -12.49 7.00
C VAL A 22 -16.54 -11.44 7.88
N ARG A 23 -16.12 -10.17 7.79
CA ARG A 23 -16.75 -9.05 8.51
C ARG A 23 -18.09 -8.59 7.91
N GLU A 24 -18.27 -8.65 6.59
CA GLU A 24 -19.58 -8.45 5.94
C GLU A 24 -20.62 -9.50 6.43
N LEU A 25 -20.17 -10.70 6.79
CA LEU A 25 -20.99 -11.74 7.43
C LEU A 25 -21.15 -11.55 8.96
N ASN A 26 -20.71 -10.42 9.52
CA ASN A 26 -20.75 -10.09 10.95
C ASN A 26 -19.99 -11.09 11.83
N VAL A 27 -18.84 -11.60 11.37
CA VAL A 27 -17.92 -12.45 12.14
C VAL A 27 -16.60 -11.71 12.38
N HIS A 28 -16.00 -11.90 13.56
CA HIS A 28 -14.71 -11.30 13.88
C HIS A 28 -13.56 -12.07 13.22
N SER A 29 -12.63 -11.34 12.60
CA SER A 29 -11.46 -11.90 11.92
C SER A 29 -10.17 -11.14 12.26
N GLU A 30 -9.06 -11.88 12.25
CA GLU A 30 -7.70 -11.36 12.39
C GLU A 30 -6.78 -12.01 11.34
N ILE A 31 -5.87 -11.22 10.76
CA ILE A 31 -4.86 -11.71 9.82
C ILE A 31 -3.59 -12.05 10.61
N LEU A 32 -3.08 -13.26 10.44
CA LEU A 32 -1.96 -13.85 11.18
C LEU A 32 -0.92 -14.44 10.21
N PRO A 33 0.36 -14.55 10.63
CA PRO A 33 1.38 -15.18 9.79
C PRO A 33 1.13 -16.68 9.64
N LEU A 34 1.53 -17.24 8.49
CA LEU A 34 1.33 -18.65 8.14
C LEU A 34 1.98 -19.65 9.12
N ASN A 35 3.00 -19.23 9.86
CA ASN A 35 3.80 -20.06 10.77
C ASN A 35 3.29 -20.12 12.22
N ILE A 36 2.08 -19.63 12.50
CA ILE A 36 1.48 -19.72 13.85
C ILE A 36 1.21 -21.18 14.26
N SER A 37 1.41 -21.52 15.54
CA SER A 37 1.13 -22.86 16.05
C SER A 37 -0.36 -23.09 16.32
N LEU A 38 -0.80 -24.35 16.29
CA LEU A 38 -2.15 -24.72 16.73
C LEU A 38 -2.37 -24.37 18.21
N ASP A 39 -1.35 -24.53 19.05
CA ASP A 39 -1.45 -24.31 20.48
C ASP A 39 -1.68 -22.80 20.79
N ASP A 40 -1.02 -21.89 20.05
CA ASP A 40 -1.29 -20.44 20.09
C ASP A 40 -2.72 -20.10 19.63
N LEU A 41 -3.19 -20.75 18.56
CA LEU A 41 -4.53 -20.53 18.02
C LEU A 41 -5.61 -20.94 19.03
N LEU A 42 -5.44 -22.08 19.68
CA LEU A 42 -6.34 -22.58 20.71
C LEU A 42 -6.29 -21.71 21.98
N GLN A 43 -5.11 -21.27 22.41
CA GLN A 43 -4.95 -20.41 23.58
C GLN A 43 -5.60 -19.03 23.38
N LYS A 44 -5.50 -18.45 22.17
CA LYS A 44 -6.16 -17.19 21.79
C LYS A 44 -7.66 -17.37 21.52
N GLY A 45 -8.16 -18.60 21.46
CA GLY A 45 -9.58 -18.91 21.35
C GLY A 45 -10.17 -18.79 19.95
N TYR A 46 -9.36 -18.85 18.89
CA TYR A 46 -9.88 -18.90 17.53
C TYR A 46 -10.72 -20.17 17.31
N LYS A 47 -11.70 -20.07 16.42
CA LYS A 47 -12.71 -21.10 16.19
C LYS A 47 -12.72 -21.68 14.78
N ALA A 48 -12.11 -20.98 13.83
CA ALA A 48 -11.88 -21.47 12.47
C ALA A 48 -10.61 -20.84 11.91
N VAL A 49 -10.03 -21.50 10.91
CA VAL A 49 -8.87 -21.04 10.14
C VAL A 49 -9.26 -20.90 8.67
N ILE A 50 -8.90 -19.79 8.05
CA ILE A 50 -8.91 -19.63 6.59
C ILE A 50 -7.46 -19.41 6.14
N ILE A 51 -6.95 -20.25 5.25
CA ILE A 51 -5.62 -20.09 4.66
C ILE A 51 -5.80 -19.40 3.31
N SER A 52 -5.14 -18.27 3.11
CA SER A 52 -5.28 -17.48 1.88
C SER A 52 -4.63 -18.17 0.67
N GLY A 53 -4.87 -17.59 -0.50
CA GLY A 53 -3.98 -17.80 -1.65
C GLY A 53 -2.57 -17.27 -1.38
N GLY A 54 -1.70 -17.42 -2.38
CA GLY A 54 -0.33 -16.89 -2.40
C GLY A 54 0.17 -16.90 -3.85
N PRO A 55 1.17 -16.06 -4.20
CA PRO A 55 1.75 -16.02 -5.55
C PRO A 55 2.84 -17.09 -5.76
N GLY A 56 3.25 -17.80 -4.70
CA GLY A 56 4.24 -18.87 -4.77
C GLY A 56 3.64 -20.21 -5.17
N SER A 57 4.50 -21.10 -5.64
CA SER A 57 4.20 -22.52 -5.88
C SER A 57 4.50 -23.31 -4.61
N VAL A 58 3.59 -24.22 -4.22
CA VAL A 58 3.82 -25.14 -3.08
C VAL A 58 4.92 -26.17 -3.40
N ALA A 59 5.15 -26.45 -4.68
CA ALA A 59 6.12 -27.44 -5.14
C ALA A 59 7.58 -26.95 -5.08
N ASP A 60 7.81 -25.63 -5.01
CA ASP A 60 9.15 -25.01 -5.01
C ASP A 60 9.66 -24.63 -3.61
N ASP A 61 8.88 -24.87 -2.54
CA ASP A 61 9.23 -24.51 -1.17
C ASP A 61 9.48 -25.75 -0.29
N ASP A 62 10.74 -26.19 -0.26
CA ASP A 62 11.20 -27.30 0.59
C ASP A 62 11.07 -27.03 2.11
N ASN A 63 10.81 -25.77 2.53
CA ASN A 63 10.83 -25.36 3.94
C ASN A 63 9.59 -24.52 4.35
N ILE A 64 8.39 -24.92 3.90
CA ILE A 64 7.14 -24.28 4.33
C ILE A 64 6.98 -24.39 5.86
N LEU A 65 7.17 -23.27 6.55
CA LEU A 65 6.99 -23.14 7.99
C LEU A 65 5.50 -23.08 8.34
N PHE A 66 4.86 -24.24 8.49
CA PHE A 66 3.45 -24.39 8.86
C PHE A 66 3.23 -25.51 9.88
N ASP A 67 2.42 -25.27 10.93
CA ASP A 67 2.08 -26.30 11.92
C ASP A 67 1.02 -27.27 11.38
N ARG A 68 1.47 -28.43 10.89
CA ARG A 68 0.60 -29.50 10.35
C ARG A 68 -0.49 -29.96 11.33
N LYS A 69 -0.33 -29.76 12.64
CA LYS A 69 -1.36 -30.09 13.64
C LYS A 69 -2.68 -29.35 13.36
N ILE A 70 -2.65 -28.19 12.72
CA ILE A 70 -3.85 -27.43 12.35
C ILE A 70 -4.84 -28.30 11.54
N PHE A 71 -4.35 -29.24 10.74
CA PHE A 71 -5.17 -30.18 9.96
C PHE A 71 -5.63 -31.44 10.73
N GLU A 72 -5.40 -31.53 12.06
CA GLU A 72 -5.89 -32.63 12.91
C GLU A 72 -7.39 -32.56 13.19
N GLY A 73 -8.06 -31.45 12.86
CA GLY A 73 -9.51 -31.28 13.01
C GLY A 73 -9.97 -30.76 14.37
N ARG A 74 -9.07 -30.15 15.16
CA ARG A 74 -9.44 -29.46 16.42
C ARG A 74 -10.15 -28.12 16.17
N ILE A 75 -9.92 -27.53 15.01
CA ILE A 75 -10.55 -26.31 14.48
C ILE A 75 -10.81 -26.54 12.98
N PRO A 76 -11.98 -26.15 12.43
CA PRO A 76 -12.23 -26.21 10.99
C PRO A 76 -11.27 -25.34 10.19
N VAL A 77 -10.92 -25.81 8.99
CA VAL A 77 -9.95 -25.16 8.09
C VAL A 77 -10.52 -25.02 6.69
N LEU A 78 -10.41 -23.84 6.10
CA LEU A 78 -10.69 -23.58 4.68
C LEU A 78 -9.42 -23.06 4.00
N GLY A 79 -8.86 -23.84 3.08
CA GLY A 79 -7.77 -23.39 2.20
C GLY A 79 -8.30 -22.81 0.90
N ILE A 80 -7.83 -21.61 0.52
CA ILE A 80 -8.21 -20.93 -0.73
C ILE A 80 -6.98 -20.88 -1.67
N CYS A 81 -7.11 -21.36 -2.89
CA CYS A 81 -6.06 -21.39 -3.92
C CYS A 81 -4.78 -22.08 -3.39
N TYR A 82 -3.69 -21.33 -3.14
CA TYR A 82 -2.49 -21.83 -2.44
C TYR A 82 -2.82 -22.57 -1.14
N GLY A 83 -3.79 -22.08 -0.35
CA GLY A 83 -4.23 -22.75 0.88
C GLY A 83 -4.78 -24.17 0.63
N MET A 84 -5.45 -24.43 -0.50
CA MET A 84 -5.89 -25.78 -0.88
C MET A 84 -4.70 -26.65 -1.27
N GLN A 85 -3.77 -26.13 -2.07
CA GLN A 85 -2.54 -26.82 -2.47
C GLN A 85 -1.69 -27.19 -1.25
N LEU A 86 -1.57 -26.28 -0.28
CA LEU A 86 -0.86 -26.47 0.98
C LEU A 86 -1.49 -27.59 1.83
N ILE A 87 -2.81 -27.59 1.98
CA ILE A 87 -3.56 -28.68 2.64
C ILE A 87 -3.26 -30.01 1.96
N ASN A 88 -3.34 -30.06 0.62
CA ASN A 88 -3.12 -31.28 -0.14
C ASN A 88 -1.68 -31.80 0.02
N HIS A 89 -0.69 -30.94 -0.23
CA HIS A 89 0.73 -31.29 -0.17
C HIS A 89 1.18 -31.73 1.23
N LEU A 90 0.85 -30.97 2.28
CA LEU A 90 1.26 -31.31 3.65
C LEU A 90 0.54 -32.57 4.21
N CYS A 91 -0.58 -32.97 3.59
CA CYS A 91 -1.28 -34.23 3.87
C CYS A 91 -0.85 -35.39 2.94
N GLY A 92 0.15 -35.21 2.07
CA GLY A 92 0.74 -36.27 1.25
C GLY A 92 0.23 -36.39 -0.19
N GLY A 93 -0.58 -35.45 -0.66
CA GLY A 93 -0.94 -35.31 -2.08
C GLY A 93 0.15 -34.62 -2.91
N LYS A 94 -0.03 -34.55 -4.24
CA LYS A 94 0.89 -33.88 -5.17
C LYS A 94 0.28 -32.64 -5.81
N VAL A 95 1.16 -31.71 -6.19
CA VAL A 95 0.82 -30.45 -6.88
C VAL A 95 1.83 -30.26 -8.02
N GLU A 96 1.36 -29.88 -9.21
CA GLU A 96 2.17 -29.70 -10.42
C GLU A 96 1.85 -28.36 -11.12
N GLN A 97 2.88 -27.68 -11.64
CA GLN A 97 2.74 -26.44 -12.42
C GLN A 97 2.14 -26.69 -13.81
N SER A 98 1.17 -25.85 -14.23
CA SER A 98 0.52 -25.94 -15.54
C SER A 98 0.13 -24.56 -16.10
N GLY A 99 0.86 -24.10 -17.13
CA GLY A 99 0.70 -22.78 -17.75
C GLY A 99 -0.56 -22.53 -18.60
N THR A 100 -1.76 -22.81 -18.09
CA THR A 100 -3.05 -22.39 -18.71
C THR A 100 -4.11 -21.98 -17.69
N HIS A 101 -4.49 -20.70 -17.70
CA HIS A 101 -5.68 -20.21 -17.02
C HIS A 101 -6.97 -20.70 -17.71
N ARG A 102 -8.00 -21.04 -16.93
CA ARG A 102 -9.38 -21.28 -17.40
C ARG A 102 -10.38 -20.73 -16.38
N HIS A 103 -11.46 -20.13 -16.87
CA HIS A 103 -12.61 -19.75 -16.02
C HIS A 103 -13.54 -20.97 -15.87
N GLY A 104 -14.14 -21.14 -14.69
CA GLY A 104 -14.94 -22.34 -14.35
C GLY A 104 -16.28 -22.02 -13.67
N HIS A 105 -17.11 -23.03 -13.49
CA HIS A 105 -18.52 -22.91 -13.10
C HIS A 105 -18.94 -24.01 -12.06
N GLY A 106 -19.32 -23.73 -10.78
CA GLY A 106 -19.88 -24.75 -9.82
C GLY A 106 -20.61 -24.27 -8.52
N LEU A 107 -21.72 -24.92 -8.07
CA LEU A 107 -22.70 -24.41 -7.03
C LEU A 107 -24.22 -24.71 -7.23
N GLN A 108 -24.61 -25.19 -8.42
CA GLN A 108 -25.66 -26.21 -8.60
C GLN A 108 -24.93 -27.49 -9.06
N PRO A 109 -25.04 -28.07 -10.28
CA PRO A 109 -23.88 -28.77 -10.84
C PRO A 109 -22.82 -27.76 -11.29
N GLU A 110 -23.27 -26.62 -11.81
CA GLU A 110 -22.49 -25.54 -12.41
C GLU A 110 -22.84 -24.19 -11.73
N GLU A 111 -21.97 -23.17 -11.83
CA GLU A 111 -22.14 -21.74 -11.43
C GLU A 111 -21.18 -20.84 -12.21
N THR A 112 -20.24 -20.12 -11.57
CA THR A 112 -19.17 -19.26 -12.08
C THR A 112 -18.24 -18.97 -10.90
N VAL A 113 -16.95 -19.27 -11.03
CA VAL A 113 -15.91 -19.10 -9.99
C VAL A 113 -14.64 -18.51 -10.60
N LEU A 114 -13.93 -17.67 -9.85
CA LEU A 114 -12.63 -17.13 -10.28
C LEU A 114 -11.48 -18.08 -9.93
N LEU A 115 -10.91 -18.74 -10.94
CA LEU A 115 -9.65 -19.49 -10.86
C LEU A 115 -8.50 -18.60 -11.34
N THR A 116 -7.38 -18.60 -10.62
CA THR A 116 -6.29 -17.60 -10.75
C THR A 116 -4.88 -18.18 -10.94
N HIS A 117 -4.66 -19.44 -10.58
CA HIS A 117 -3.34 -20.07 -10.50
C HIS A 117 -3.06 -20.97 -11.71
N GLU A 118 -1.80 -21.39 -11.81
CA GLU A 118 -1.31 -22.37 -12.78
C GLU A 118 -1.13 -23.77 -12.15
N ASP A 119 -0.86 -23.83 -10.84
CA ASP A 119 -0.57 -25.03 -10.05
C ASP A 119 -1.80 -25.88 -9.71
N ARG A 120 -1.78 -27.17 -10.08
CA ARG A 120 -2.93 -28.08 -9.95
C ARG A 120 -2.61 -29.22 -9.00
N CYS A 121 -3.55 -29.57 -8.12
CA CYS A 121 -3.47 -30.79 -7.31
C CYS A 121 -3.70 -32.00 -8.23
N THR A 122 -2.67 -32.83 -8.46
CA THR A 122 -2.74 -34.01 -9.34
C THR A 122 -3.10 -35.28 -8.59
N ASP A 123 -2.41 -35.55 -7.48
CA ASP A 123 -2.79 -36.60 -6.53
C ASP A 123 -3.45 -35.97 -5.30
N ILE A 124 -4.66 -36.41 -4.95
CA ILE A 124 -5.40 -35.94 -3.79
C ILE A 124 -4.98 -36.72 -2.53
N ALA A 125 -4.70 -36.00 -1.44
CA ALA A 125 -4.22 -36.55 -0.18
C ALA A 125 -5.17 -37.57 0.45
N GLU A 126 -4.62 -38.54 1.18
CA GLU A 126 -5.39 -39.67 1.70
C GLU A 126 -6.55 -39.23 2.61
N GLY A 127 -7.75 -39.74 2.33
CA GLY A 127 -8.98 -39.41 3.05
C GLY A 127 -9.51 -38.00 2.80
N PHE A 128 -9.01 -37.27 1.79
CA PHE A 128 -9.75 -36.17 1.19
C PHE A 128 -10.59 -36.69 0.01
N VAL A 129 -11.76 -36.09 -0.19
CA VAL A 129 -12.71 -36.40 -1.27
C VAL A 129 -12.85 -35.17 -2.17
N PRO A 130 -12.69 -35.30 -3.50
CA PRO A 130 -13.06 -34.24 -4.44
C PRO A 130 -14.54 -33.88 -4.33
N ILE A 131 -14.84 -32.59 -4.15
CA ILE A 131 -16.21 -32.05 -4.05
C ILE A 131 -16.51 -30.98 -5.11
N GLY A 132 -15.57 -30.73 -6.01
CA GLY A 132 -15.78 -29.89 -7.19
C GLY A 132 -14.71 -30.17 -8.24
N THR A 133 -15.13 -30.28 -9.49
CA THR A 133 -14.26 -30.49 -10.65
C THR A 133 -14.53 -29.47 -11.75
N LEU A 134 -13.52 -29.17 -12.55
CA LEU A 134 -13.63 -28.43 -13.81
C LEU A 134 -12.93 -29.27 -14.88
N ASP A 135 -13.64 -29.72 -15.90
CA ASP A 135 -13.18 -30.78 -16.79
C ASP A 135 -12.65 -31.98 -15.94
N ASP A 136 -11.40 -32.40 -16.14
CA ASP A 136 -10.73 -33.46 -15.38
C ASP A 136 -9.99 -32.96 -14.11
N TYR A 137 -10.08 -31.66 -13.79
CA TYR A 137 -9.29 -31.03 -12.71
C TYR A 137 -10.08 -30.93 -11.40
N VAL A 138 -9.49 -31.37 -10.28
CA VAL A 138 -10.07 -31.17 -8.94
C VAL A 138 -9.89 -29.71 -8.52
N VAL A 139 -11.01 -28.99 -8.36
CA VAL A 139 -11.04 -27.57 -7.95
C VAL A 139 -11.60 -27.35 -6.54
N ALA A 140 -12.07 -28.41 -5.88
CA ALA A 140 -12.38 -28.38 -4.45
C ALA A 140 -12.25 -29.77 -3.81
N ILE A 141 -11.76 -29.80 -2.57
CA ILE A 141 -11.56 -31.01 -1.74
C ILE A 141 -12.19 -30.83 -0.36
N SER A 142 -12.60 -31.94 0.26
CA SER A 142 -13.03 -31.94 1.67
C SER A 142 -12.56 -33.19 2.41
N LYS A 143 -12.39 -33.05 3.72
CA LYS A 143 -12.21 -34.16 4.68
C LYS A 143 -13.17 -33.92 5.84
N PRO A 144 -14.46 -34.30 5.69
CA PRO A 144 -15.53 -33.97 6.64
C PRO A 144 -15.20 -34.42 8.07
N GLU A 145 -14.56 -35.58 8.23
CA GLU A 145 -14.11 -36.16 9.51
C GLU A 145 -13.26 -35.20 10.37
N ARG A 146 -12.63 -34.20 9.75
CA ARG A 146 -11.76 -33.20 10.38
C ARG A 146 -12.16 -31.76 10.08
N ASN A 147 -13.28 -31.53 9.41
CA ASN A 147 -13.71 -30.21 8.95
C ASN A 147 -12.64 -29.43 8.16
N ASN A 148 -11.80 -30.14 7.39
CA ASN A 148 -10.84 -29.52 6.46
C ASN A 148 -11.48 -29.42 5.07
N TYR A 149 -11.44 -28.23 4.47
CA TYR A 149 -11.97 -27.93 3.15
C TYR A 149 -10.93 -27.16 2.34
N GLY A 150 -10.86 -27.41 1.04
CA GLY A 150 -10.01 -26.68 0.11
C GLY A 150 -10.81 -26.28 -1.12
N VAL A 151 -10.64 -25.03 -1.58
CA VAL A 151 -11.16 -24.55 -2.86
C VAL A 151 -10.01 -23.92 -3.65
N GLN A 152 -9.92 -24.26 -4.92
CA GLN A 152 -8.83 -23.87 -5.82
C GLN A 152 -9.13 -22.50 -6.49
N PHE A 153 -10.38 -22.05 -6.39
CA PHE A 153 -10.89 -20.73 -6.79
C PHE A 153 -11.04 -19.79 -5.59
N HIS A 154 -11.30 -18.51 -5.85
CA HIS A 154 -11.46 -17.47 -4.83
C HIS A 154 -12.95 -17.21 -4.48
N PRO A 155 -13.50 -17.70 -3.34
CA PRO A 155 -14.86 -17.37 -2.91
C PRO A 155 -15.01 -15.94 -2.35
N GLU A 156 -13.93 -15.21 -2.13
CA GLU A 156 -13.94 -13.86 -1.53
C GLU A 156 -14.22 -12.72 -2.53
N VAL A 157 -14.12 -12.99 -3.83
CA VAL A 157 -14.28 -11.98 -4.91
C VAL A 157 -15.68 -11.99 -5.52
N ASP A 158 -16.16 -10.83 -5.97
CA ASP A 158 -17.50 -10.67 -6.58
C ASP A 158 -17.71 -11.50 -7.86
N LEU A 159 -16.63 -11.92 -8.53
CA LEU A 159 -16.68 -12.78 -9.72
C LEU A 159 -17.10 -14.23 -9.40
N THR A 160 -16.99 -14.65 -8.14
CA THR A 160 -17.48 -15.95 -7.68
C THR A 160 -18.89 -15.76 -7.09
N ILE A 161 -19.92 -15.97 -7.92
CA ILE A 161 -21.30 -15.52 -7.66
C ILE A 161 -21.85 -16.01 -6.31
N LYS A 162 -21.58 -17.27 -5.94
CA LYS A 162 -21.98 -17.87 -4.65
C LYS A 162 -20.89 -17.89 -3.59
N GLY A 163 -19.81 -17.14 -3.78
CA GLY A 163 -18.66 -17.12 -2.86
C GLY A 163 -19.02 -16.67 -1.44
N SER A 164 -19.93 -15.69 -1.31
CA SER A 164 -20.49 -15.28 -0.01
C SER A 164 -21.27 -16.40 0.69
N ILE A 165 -22.00 -17.23 -0.06
CA ILE A 165 -22.73 -18.40 0.48
C ILE A 165 -21.74 -19.48 0.92
N MET A 166 -20.68 -19.73 0.14
CA MET A 166 -19.63 -20.69 0.50
C MET A 166 -18.93 -20.29 1.81
N LEU A 167 -18.57 -19.00 1.95
CA LEU A 167 -18.01 -18.46 3.20
C LEU A 167 -19.02 -18.52 4.36
N SER A 168 -20.29 -18.17 4.13
CA SER A 168 -21.37 -18.28 5.11
C SER A 168 -21.51 -19.72 5.64
N ASN A 169 -21.52 -20.72 4.77
CA ASN A 169 -21.62 -22.12 5.15
C ASN A 169 -20.39 -22.57 5.98
N PHE A 170 -19.18 -22.15 5.59
CA PHE A 170 -17.97 -22.45 6.36
C PHE A 170 -18.01 -21.83 7.76
N LEU A 171 -18.42 -20.56 7.87
CA LEU A 171 -18.43 -19.85 9.14
C LEU A 171 -19.53 -20.34 10.09
N PHE A 172 -20.76 -20.55 9.59
CA PHE A 172 -21.91 -20.84 10.46
C PHE A 172 -22.18 -22.34 10.59
N GLU A 173 -22.32 -23.07 9.49
CA GLU A 173 -22.71 -24.49 9.52
C GLU A 173 -21.53 -25.40 9.91
N ILE A 174 -20.32 -25.11 9.42
CA ILE A 174 -19.13 -25.93 9.68
C ILE A 174 -18.40 -25.48 10.97
N ALA A 175 -18.16 -24.17 11.14
CA ALA A 175 -17.45 -23.64 12.30
C ALA A 175 -18.34 -23.26 13.50
N GLY A 176 -19.67 -23.34 13.38
CA GLY A 176 -20.60 -23.08 14.48
C GLY A 176 -20.53 -21.65 15.03
N LEU A 177 -20.08 -20.69 14.21
CA LEU A 177 -19.97 -19.28 14.61
C LEU A 177 -21.35 -18.62 14.64
N THR A 178 -21.45 -17.50 15.34
CA THR A 178 -22.64 -16.65 15.34
C THR A 178 -22.32 -15.28 14.76
N PRO A 179 -23.25 -14.63 14.03
CA PRO A 179 -23.05 -13.31 13.43
C PRO A 179 -23.13 -12.18 14.49
N SER A 180 -22.21 -12.21 15.47
CA SER A 180 -22.20 -11.34 16.65
C SER A 180 -21.24 -10.13 16.55
N PHE A 181 -20.65 -9.89 15.38
CA PHE A 181 -19.66 -8.83 15.15
C PHE A 181 -20.22 -7.70 14.26
N ARG A 182 -21.42 -7.21 14.62
CA ARG A 182 -22.13 -6.20 13.86
C ARG A 182 -21.49 -4.82 13.96
N VAL A 183 -21.64 -4.01 12.92
CA VAL A 183 -21.11 -2.64 12.86
C VAL A 183 -21.74 -1.74 13.93
N GLU A 184 -23.03 -1.92 14.25
CA GLU A 184 -23.71 -1.13 15.28
C GLU A 184 -23.17 -1.41 16.69
N ASP A 185 -23.02 -2.68 17.05
CA ASP A 185 -22.46 -3.12 18.35
C ASP A 185 -20.99 -2.68 18.51
N ARG A 186 -20.22 -2.70 17.40
CA ARG A 186 -18.85 -2.20 17.35
C ARG A 186 -18.76 -0.68 17.45
N LEU A 187 -19.69 0.06 16.84
CA LEU A 187 -19.78 1.52 16.99
C LEU A 187 -20.04 1.90 18.45
N ASP A 188 -21.00 1.23 19.12
CA ASP A 188 -21.28 1.51 20.53
C ASP A 188 -20.15 1.04 21.46
N SER A 189 -19.42 -0.03 21.10
CA SER A 189 -18.20 -0.44 21.78
C SER A 189 -17.06 0.56 21.60
N CYS A 190 -16.89 1.11 20.39
CA CYS A 190 -15.93 2.16 20.07
C CYS A 190 -16.26 3.47 20.84
N VAL A 191 -17.54 3.87 20.91
CA VAL A 191 -18.00 5.00 21.73
C VAL A 191 -17.64 4.83 23.21
N LYS A 192 -17.92 3.64 23.80
CA LYS A 192 -17.58 3.33 25.19
C LYS A 192 -16.07 3.30 25.43
N HIS A 193 -15.31 2.74 24.48
CA HIS A 193 -13.85 2.74 24.53
C HIS A 193 -13.30 4.17 24.49
N LEU A 194 -13.82 5.02 23.58
CA LEU A 194 -13.41 6.42 23.47
C LEU A 194 -13.69 7.17 24.78
N GLN A 195 -14.88 7.01 25.37
CA GLN A 195 -15.23 7.59 26.67
C GLN A 195 -14.27 7.18 27.77
N THR A 196 -13.93 5.88 27.84
CA THR A 196 -13.03 5.32 28.86
C THR A 196 -11.58 5.80 28.66
N THR A 197 -11.08 5.77 27.43
CA THR A 197 -9.71 6.14 27.08
C THR A 197 -9.48 7.66 27.19
N VAL A 198 -10.46 8.47 26.81
CA VAL A 198 -10.37 9.94 26.93
C VAL A 198 -10.56 10.38 28.38
N GLY A 199 -11.57 9.85 29.08
CA GLY A 199 -11.97 10.33 30.40
C GLY A 199 -12.37 11.80 30.34
N GLU A 200 -11.78 12.63 31.20
CA GLU A 200 -11.96 14.10 31.21
C GLU A 200 -10.90 14.85 30.39
N ARG A 201 -10.03 14.15 29.64
CA ARG A 201 -8.98 14.79 28.83
C ARG A 201 -9.56 15.48 27.59
N LYS A 202 -8.76 16.37 27.02
CA LYS A 202 -9.05 17.07 25.76
C LYS A 202 -8.60 16.21 24.58
N VAL A 203 -9.31 16.29 23.46
CA VAL A 203 -8.99 15.52 22.24
C VAL A 203 -8.87 16.46 21.05
N LEU A 204 -7.73 16.39 20.38
CA LEU A 204 -7.41 17.18 19.20
C LEU A 204 -7.68 16.35 17.93
N PHE A 205 -8.46 16.90 17.00
CA PHE A 205 -8.74 16.31 15.69
C PHE A 205 -8.15 17.18 14.57
N LEU A 206 -7.38 16.58 13.67
CA LEU A 206 -6.91 17.25 12.45
C LEU A 206 -7.80 16.83 11.27
N LEU A 207 -8.78 17.66 10.95
CA LEU A 207 -9.78 17.40 9.92
C LEU A 207 -9.23 17.71 8.52
N SER A 208 -9.10 16.70 7.68
CA SER A 208 -8.61 16.86 6.30
C SER A 208 -9.70 17.23 5.29
N GLY A 209 -10.98 17.06 5.64
CA GLY A 209 -12.11 17.14 4.71
C GLY A 209 -12.47 15.79 4.05
N GLY A 210 -11.64 14.77 4.27
CA GLY A 210 -11.90 13.39 3.84
C GLY A 210 -12.92 12.69 4.72
N VAL A 211 -13.57 11.66 4.14
CA VAL A 211 -14.59 10.82 4.79
C VAL A 211 -14.16 10.39 6.19
N ASP A 212 -12.97 9.81 6.31
CA ASP A 212 -12.51 9.14 7.53
C ASP A 212 -12.31 10.13 8.67
N SER A 213 -11.71 11.29 8.40
CA SER A 213 -11.58 12.37 9.39
C SER A 213 -12.93 12.94 9.83
N THR A 214 -13.93 12.93 8.93
CA THR A 214 -15.26 13.48 9.21
C THR A 214 -16.11 12.49 10.02
N VAL A 215 -16.04 11.20 9.69
CA VAL A 215 -16.70 10.12 10.46
C VAL A 215 -16.05 9.98 11.84
N CYS A 216 -14.72 10.06 11.94
CA CYS A 216 -14.01 10.05 13.22
C CYS A 216 -14.47 11.20 14.13
N ALA A 217 -14.62 12.42 13.59
CA ALA A 217 -15.19 13.55 14.33
C ALA A 217 -16.65 13.33 14.75
N ALA A 218 -17.48 12.70 13.90
CA ALA A 218 -18.86 12.36 14.24
C ALA A 218 -18.96 11.29 15.35
N ILE A 219 -18.08 10.28 15.36
CA ILE A 219 -18.00 9.30 16.46
C ILE A 219 -17.62 10.02 17.76
N ALA A 220 -16.65 10.93 17.71
CA ALA A 220 -16.24 11.71 18.87
C ALA A 220 -17.35 12.62 19.40
N GLN A 221 -18.14 13.25 18.52
CA GLN A 221 -19.32 14.02 18.88
C GLN A 221 -20.37 13.17 19.62
N LYS A 222 -20.60 11.92 19.18
CA LYS A 222 -21.53 11.00 19.86
C LYS A 222 -21.00 10.55 21.23
N ALA A 223 -19.68 10.51 21.40
CA ALA A 223 -19.02 9.90 22.56
C ALA A 223 -18.62 10.89 23.67
N LEU A 224 -18.12 12.08 23.33
CA LEU A 224 -17.46 13.01 24.26
C LEU A 224 -18.31 14.25 24.52
N LYS A 225 -18.02 14.96 25.62
CA LYS A 225 -18.63 16.27 25.88
C LYS A 225 -18.09 17.29 24.86
N PRO A 226 -18.89 18.25 24.37
CA PRO A 226 -18.45 19.22 23.37
C PRO A 226 -17.16 19.95 23.76
N GLU A 227 -16.98 20.30 25.03
CA GLU A 227 -15.84 21.06 25.58
C GLU A 227 -14.51 20.28 25.52
N GLN A 228 -14.57 18.97 25.31
CA GLN A 228 -13.39 18.11 25.14
C GLN A 228 -12.91 18.05 23.69
N ILE A 229 -13.76 18.41 22.72
CA ILE A 229 -13.51 18.23 21.29
C ILE A 229 -12.89 19.51 20.70
N TYR A 230 -11.62 19.42 20.33
CA TYR A 230 -10.90 20.47 19.62
C TYR A 230 -10.62 20.01 18.20
N ALA A 231 -11.48 20.39 17.26
CA ALA A 231 -11.32 20.02 15.86
C ALA A 231 -10.71 21.17 15.05
N VAL A 232 -9.69 20.88 14.25
CA VAL A 232 -8.98 21.86 13.43
C VAL A 232 -9.08 21.44 11.97
N HIS A 233 -9.72 22.27 11.14
CA HIS A 233 -9.76 22.07 9.70
C HIS A 233 -8.80 23.04 9.00
N ILE A 234 -7.69 22.51 8.47
CA ILE A 234 -6.66 23.28 7.77
C ILE A 234 -6.92 23.20 6.26
N ASN A 235 -7.37 24.32 5.66
CA ASN A 235 -7.44 24.43 4.21
C ASN A 235 -6.05 24.78 3.66
N ASN A 236 -5.47 23.83 2.93
CA ASN A 236 -4.13 23.93 2.33
C ASN A 236 -4.12 24.62 0.95
N GLY A 237 -5.26 25.09 0.44
CA GLY A 237 -5.39 25.69 -0.89
C GLY A 237 -5.49 24.69 -2.06
N PHE A 238 -5.35 23.40 -1.79
CA PHE A 238 -5.37 22.34 -2.81
C PHE A 238 -6.55 21.38 -2.67
N LEU A 239 -7.63 21.81 -2.00
CA LEU A 239 -8.89 21.07 -1.88
C LEU A 239 -9.77 21.25 -3.12
N ARG A 240 -10.84 20.46 -3.25
CA ARG A 240 -11.83 20.63 -4.34
C ARG A 240 -12.70 21.86 -4.08
N LYS A 241 -13.33 22.37 -5.14
CA LYS A 241 -14.27 23.51 -5.05
C LYS A 241 -15.36 23.23 -4.01
N ASN A 242 -15.52 24.15 -3.06
CA ASN A 242 -16.50 24.12 -1.96
C ASN A 242 -16.37 22.92 -0.99
N GLU A 243 -15.22 22.22 -0.98
CA GLU A 243 -15.02 21.01 -0.16
C GLU A 243 -14.93 21.32 1.34
N SER A 244 -14.21 22.39 1.72
CA SER A 244 -14.10 22.84 3.10
C SER A 244 -15.46 23.24 3.65
N GLU A 245 -16.17 24.09 2.90
CA GLU A 245 -17.49 24.64 3.22
C GLU A 245 -18.49 23.52 3.44
N SER A 246 -18.63 22.60 2.47
CA SER A 246 -19.54 21.46 2.58
C SER A 246 -19.21 20.52 3.75
N THR A 247 -17.93 20.40 4.14
CA THR A 247 -17.52 19.57 5.29
C THR A 247 -17.84 20.27 6.62
N LEU A 248 -17.55 21.57 6.72
CA LEU A 248 -17.88 22.38 7.90
C LEU A 248 -19.39 22.48 8.11
N GLU A 249 -20.18 22.63 7.03
CA GLU A 249 -21.64 22.58 7.10
C GLU A 249 -22.18 21.22 7.59
N ALA A 250 -21.58 20.11 7.14
CA ALA A 250 -21.98 18.78 7.60
C ALA A 250 -21.68 18.57 9.09
N LEU A 251 -20.50 18.97 9.56
CA LEU A 251 -20.12 18.91 10.98
C LEU A 251 -21.00 19.84 11.84
N SER A 252 -21.33 21.03 11.32
CA SER A 252 -22.21 22.00 11.98
C SER A 252 -23.67 21.50 12.13
N LYS A 253 -24.12 20.61 11.23
CA LYS A 253 -25.42 19.93 11.37
C LYS A 253 -25.40 18.84 12.44
N LEU A 254 -24.22 18.34 12.83
CA LEU A 254 -24.03 17.40 13.94
C LEU A 254 -23.78 18.09 15.29
N GLY A 255 -23.86 19.42 15.38
CA GLY A 255 -23.60 20.14 16.63
C GLY A 255 -22.12 20.39 16.95
N LEU A 256 -21.20 20.07 16.03
CA LEU A 256 -19.81 20.51 16.09
C LEU A 256 -19.69 21.97 15.62
N ASN A 257 -20.20 22.88 16.45
CA ASN A 257 -20.48 24.28 16.11
C ASN A 257 -19.60 25.23 16.95
N GLY A 258 -19.75 26.55 16.77
CA GLY A 258 -19.53 27.53 17.85
C GLY A 258 -18.14 27.54 18.53
N GLY A 259 -17.06 27.32 17.78
CA GLY A 259 -15.68 27.36 18.30
C GLY A 259 -15.04 26.00 18.57
N LEU A 260 -15.81 24.91 18.53
CA LEU A 260 -15.29 23.53 18.62
C LEU A 260 -14.53 23.11 17.35
N VAL A 261 -14.94 23.65 16.20
CA VAL A 261 -14.26 23.48 14.91
C VAL A 261 -13.55 24.79 14.52
N LYS A 262 -12.23 24.83 14.65
CA LYS A 262 -11.37 25.93 14.20
C LYS A 262 -11.02 25.73 12.73
N TYR A 263 -11.66 26.49 11.85
CA TYR A 263 -11.25 26.59 10.45
C TYR A 263 -10.02 27.50 10.31
N VAL A 264 -9.01 27.04 9.56
CA VAL A 264 -7.82 27.84 9.23
C VAL A 264 -7.56 27.79 7.73
N ASN A 265 -7.76 28.92 7.07
CA ASN A 265 -7.32 29.11 5.69
C ASN A 265 -5.81 29.38 5.67
N ALA A 266 -5.03 28.33 5.42
CA ALA A 266 -3.57 28.39 5.36
C ALA A 266 -3.03 28.40 3.92
N SER A 267 -3.89 28.48 2.90
CA SER A 267 -3.53 28.39 1.46
C SER A 267 -2.25 29.13 1.08
N LEU A 268 -2.14 30.42 1.40
CA LEU A 268 -0.93 31.23 1.13
C LEU A 268 0.34 30.66 1.77
N ARG A 269 0.25 30.05 2.97
CA ARG A 269 1.39 29.42 3.68
C ARG A 269 1.83 28.12 3.04
N PHE A 270 0.91 27.38 2.43
CA PHE A 270 1.25 26.21 1.63
C PHE A 270 1.85 26.63 0.30
N TYR A 271 1.30 27.64 -0.36
CA TYR A 271 1.84 28.17 -1.61
C TYR A 271 3.28 28.69 -1.42
N SER A 272 3.55 29.49 -0.38
CA SER A 272 4.90 29.94 -0.02
C SER A 272 5.73 28.89 0.74
N GLY A 273 5.24 27.66 0.85
CA GLY A 273 5.81 26.62 1.70
C GLY A 273 7.21 26.17 1.27
N VAL A 274 8.09 25.97 2.26
CA VAL A 274 9.45 25.45 2.09
C VAL A 274 9.72 24.26 3.02
N THR A 275 10.62 23.36 2.61
CA THR A 275 11.19 22.27 3.44
C THR A 275 12.71 22.22 3.26
N THR A 276 13.39 21.31 3.95
CA THR A 276 14.80 20.99 3.74
C THR A 276 14.98 19.51 3.39
N TYR A 277 15.89 19.22 2.45
CA TYR A 277 16.47 17.88 2.30
C TYR A 277 17.75 17.79 3.12
N GLN A 278 17.87 16.72 3.90
CA GLN A 278 19.10 16.33 4.55
C GLN A 278 19.87 15.45 3.57
N VAL A 279 21.03 15.92 3.14
CA VAL A 279 21.96 15.17 2.29
C VAL A 279 23.19 14.84 3.12
N PRO A 280 23.48 13.55 3.39
CA PRO A 280 24.77 13.18 3.95
C PRO A 280 25.84 13.45 2.91
N VAL A 281 26.90 14.15 3.32
CA VAL A 281 28.05 14.49 2.50
C VAL A 281 29.30 14.00 3.21
N ASP A 282 29.95 13.04 2.59
CA ASP A 282 31.24 12.52 3.04
C ASP A 282 32.32 13.47 2.54
N THR A 283 32.81 14.31 3.45
CA THR A 283 33.95 15.19 3.20
C THR A 283 35.22 14.57 3.74
N SER A 284 36.38 15.03 3.28
CA SER A 284 37.67 14.45 3.65
C SER A 284 38.61 15.55 4.12
N ALA A 285 38.89 15.60 5.42
CA ALA A 285 39.72 16.64 6.03
C ALA A 285 41.15 16.16 6.22
N LEU A 286 42.13 17.02 5.94
CA LEU A 286 43.51 16.79 6.38
C LEU A 286 43.58 16.94 7.90
N ALA A 287 44.20 15.98 8.58
CA ALA A 287 44.40 16.08 10.03
C ALA A 287 45.14 17.39 10.39
N PRO A 288 44.71 18.12 11.44
CA PRO A 288 45.34 19.38 11.81
C PRO A 288 46.80 19.16 12.17
N ALA A 289 47.70 19.99 11.63
CA ALA A 289 49.12 19.90 11.92
C ALA A 289 49.38 20.21 13.40
N SER A 290 49.72 19.18 14.18
CA SER A 290 50.09 19.32 15.58
C SER A 290 51.43 20.06 15.69
N LEU A 291 51.36 21.36 15.97
CA LEU A 291 52.53 22.16 16.36
C LEU A 291 53.03 21.69 17.73
N LEU A 292 53.90 20.69 17.73
CA LEU A 292 54.65 20.24 18.90
C LEU A 292 55.63 21.34 19.31
N CYS A 293 55.20 22.24 20.20
CA CYS A 293 56.10 23.13 20.93
C CYS A 293 57.13 22.29 21.71
N LYS A 294 58.41 22.38 21.33
CA LYS A 294 59.50 21.76 22.10
C LYS A 294 59.62 22.46 23.45
N ALA A 295 59.24 21.78 24.52
CA ALA A 295 59.63 22.17 25.87
C ALA A 295 61.15 21.98 26.08
N PRO A 296 61.83 22.86 26.84
CA PRO A 296 63.27 22.75 27.08
C PRO A 296 63.61 21.62 28.06
N GLN A 297 64.83 21.09 27.94
CA GLN A 297 65.36 20.03 28.82
C GLN A 297 65.63 20.57 30.24
N GLY A 298 65.23 19.84 31.29
CA GLY A 298 65.51 20.29 32.67
C GLY A 298 64.98 19.44 33.84
N ALA A 299 65.66 18.31 34.11
CA ALA A 299 65.97 17.77 35.44
C ALA A 299 64.88 17.29 36.46
N CYS A 300 65.18 16.08 36.96
CA CYS A 300 65.00 15.56 38.32
C CYS A 300 63.68 14.90 38.78
N ALA A 301 63.81 14.12 39.85
CA ALA A 301 63.05 12.90 40.12
C ALA A 301 62.40 12.86 41.52
N THR A 302 61.95 11.65 41.92
CA THR A 302 61.17 11.24 43.10
C THR A 302 59.67 11.56 43.01
N GLY A 303 58.72 10.65 43.30
CA GLY A 303 58.80 9.21 43.59
C GLY A 303 58.11 8.85 44.90
N GLU A 304 56.95 8.19 44.82
CA GLU A 304 56.42 7.29 45.85
C GLU A 304 55.21 6.49 45.31
N THR A 305 55.01 5.30 45.87
CA THR A 305 54.07 4.25 45.41
C THR A 305 52.99 3.95 46.44
N VAL A 306 51.76 3.71 46.01
CA VAL A 306 50.79 2.88 46.75
C VAL A 306 50.05 1.97 45.77
N GLU A 307 50.09 0.67 46.03
CA GLU A 307 49.40 -0.38 45.27
C GLU A 307 48.01 -0.67 45.86
N SER A 308 47.07 -1.19 45.06
CA SER A 308 46.56 -2.57 45.24
C SER A 308 45.38 -2.93 44.33
N HIS A 309 45.55 -4.08 43.65
CA HIS A 309 44.58 -5.16 43.34
C HIS A 309 43.15 -4.82 42.84
N ASN A 310 42.77 -5.26 41.63
CA ASN A 310 42.40 -6.64 41.21
C ASN A 310 41.10 -7.15 41.86
N ALA A 311 40.17 -7.82 41.17
CA ALA A 311 39.97 -8.12 39.73
C ALA A 311 38.56 -8.74 39.54
N MET A 312 38.27 -9.24 38.31
CA MET A 312 37.11 -10.08 37.91
C MET A 312 35.77 -9.37 37.71
N GLU A 313 34.95 -9.73 36.71
CA GLU A 313 35.19 -10.28 35.36
C GLU A 313 33.85 -10.23 34.60
N VAL A 314 33.85 -9.91 33.31
CA VAL A 314 32.70 -10.15 32.42
C VAL A 314 33.24 -10.63 31.08
N ASP A 315 33.06 -11.92 30.80
CA ASP A 315 33.24 -12.52 29.48
C ASP A 315 32.36 -11.78 28.45
N SER A 316 32.90 -11.26 27.35
CA SER A 316 33.47 -11.99 26.21
C SER A 316 32.41 -12.63 25.31
N ASN A 317 31.96 -11.85 24.31
CA ASN A 317 31.91 -12.22 22.88
C ASN A 317 31.08 -11.18 22.11
N ASP A 318 31.76 -10.31 21.37
CA ASP A 318 31.45 -10.20 19.93
C ASP A 318 32.58 -9.55 19.14
N ASN A 319 32.79 -10.04 17.92
CA ASN A 319 33.98 -9.73 17.11
C ASN A 319 33.88 -8.35 16.45
N ASN A 320 34.48 -7.33 17.05
CA ASN A 320 34.86 -6.10 16.36
C ASN A 320 36.39 -5.99 16.28
N ILE A 321 36.93 -6.16 15.07
CA ILE A 321 38.36 -5.97 14.78
C ILE A 321 38.68 -4.48 14.87
N SER A 322 39.06 -4.01 16.07
CA SER A 322 39.54 -2.65 16.27
C SER A 322 40.97 -2.51 15.74
N LEU A 323 41.08 -2.13 14.46
CA LEU A 323 42.33 -1.66 13.88
C LEU A 323 42.76 -0.36 14.61
N SER A 324 43.65 -0.50 15.58
CA SER A 324 44.31 0.64 16.22
C SER A 324 45.11 1.43 15.18
N PRO A 325 44.95 2.76 15.08
CA PRO A 325 45.66 3.52 14.06
C PRO A 325 47.15 3.60 14.40
N ARG A 326 47.99 2.91 13.62
CA ARG A 326 49.41 3.29 13.51
C ARG A 326 49.46 4.73 12.99
N ALA A 327 50.14 5.61 13.72
CA ALA A 327 50.25 7.02 13.36
C ALA A 327 51.06 7.21 12.06
N ILE A 328 50.35 7.37 10.94
CA ILE A 328 50.93 7.81 9.67
C ILE A 328 50.76 9.34 9.60
N HIS A 329 51.88 10.06 9.42
CA HIS A 329 51.85 11.50 9.17
C HIS A 329 51.07 11.81 7.89
N GLY A 330 50.12 12.76 7.94
CA GLY A 330 49.39 13.24 6.77
C GLY A 330 48.15 12.41 6.37
N GLY A 331 47.51 11.71 7.31
CA GLY A 331 46.25 11.00 7.06
C GLY A 331 45.09 11.94 6.74
N VAL A 332 44.27 11.55 5.75
CA VAL A 332 42.97 12.16 5.45
C VAL A 332 41.91 11.47 6.31
N VAL A 333 41.15 12.25 7.07
CA VAL A 333 40.08 11.75 7.95
C VAL A 333 38.72 11.94 7.25
N PRO A 334 37.90 10.89 7.10
CA PRO A 334 36.53 11.04 6.62
C PRO A 334 35.69 11.79 7.67
N TYR A 335 34.97 12.81 7.22
CA TYR A 335 34.08 13.64 8.04
C TYR A 335 32.68 13.65 7.41
N HIS A 336 31.76 12.97 8.09
CA HIS A 336 30.35 12.90 7.69
C HIS A 336 29.62 14.18 8.12
N GLU A 337 29.20 14.98 7.14
CA GLU A 337 28.39 16.19 7.35
C GLU A 337 26.94 15.94 6.87
N ILE A 338 25.92 16.45 7.57
CA ILE A 338 24.54 16.48 7.04
C ILE A 338 24.22 17.90 6.59
N ARG A 339 24.05 18.09 5.28
CA ARG A 339 23.68 19.39 4.69
C ARG A 339 22.17 19.53 4.54
N ASN A 340 21.64 20.67 4.99
CA ASN A 340 20.23 21.02 4.86
C ASN A 340 20.02 21.90 3.61
N ILE A 341 19.53 21.30 2.51
CA ILE A 341 19.25 22.00 1.26
C ILE A 341 17.78 22.45 1.26
N PRO A 342 17.45 23.76 1.19
CA PRO A 342 16.06 24.22 1.15
C PRO A 342 15.39 23.89 -0.19
N ILE A 343 14.11 23.49 -0.16
CA ILE A 343 13.27 23.26 -1.33
C ILE A 343 11.96 24.04 -1.17
N GLY A 344 11.62 24.82 -2.20
CA GLY A 344 10.46 25.70 -2.29
C GLY A 344 10.83 27.08 -2.85
N PRO A 345 9.89 28.04 -2.91
CA PRO A 345 8.50 27.93 -2.50
C PRO A 345 7.67 27.01 -3.40
N LEU A 346 6.68 26.31 -2.81
CA LEU A 346 5.85 25.30 -3.48
C LEU A 346 5.22 25.79 -4.79
N ASN A 347 4.71 27.02 -4.82
CA ASN A 347 4.00 27.58 -5.96
C ASN A 347 4.89 28.17 -7.07
N LEU A 348 6.21 28.25 -6.87
CA LEU A 348 7.13 28.91 -7.80
C LEU A 348 8.13 27.96 -8.46
N HIS A 349 8.72 27.03 -7.70
CA HIS A 349 9.89 26.28 -8.18
C HIS A 349 9.73 24.75 -8.15
N VAL A 350 8.70 24.22 -7.50
CA VAL A 350 8.62 22.80 -7.16
C VAL A 350 7.85 22.01 -8.22
N VAL A 351 8.61 21.41 -9.13
CA VAL A 351 8.09 20.51 -10.17
C VAL A 351 7.87 19.09 -9.64
N ASN A 352 8.83 18.55 -8.89
CA ASN A 352 8.87 17.16 -8.46
C ASN A 352 7.70 16.82 -7.50
N PRO A 353 6.84 15.85 -7.84
CA PRO A 353 5.72 15.47 -6.98
C PRO A 353 6.10 15.01 -5.58
N GLU A 354 7.24 14.32 -5.38
CA GLU A 354 7.65 13.89 -4.03
C GLU A 354 8.10 15.08 -3.16
N GLU A 355 8.76 16.08 -3.74
CA GLU A 355 9.08 17.34 -3.05
C GLU A 355 7.80 18.11 -2.68
N LYS A 356 6.79 18.14 -3.57
CA LYS A 356 5.47 18.71 -3.25
C LYS A 356 4.82 18.00 -2.06
N ARG A 357 4.86 16.65 -2.02
CA ARG A 357 4.33 15.87 -0.87
C ARG A 357 5.06 16.27 0.42
N LYS A 358 6.39 16.34 0.38
CA LYS A 358 7.21 16.68 1.54
C LYS A 358 6.89 18.08 2.07
N ILE A 359 6.93 19.10 1.21
CA ILE A 359 6.59 20.48 1.60
C ILE A 359 5.19 20.58 2.20
N ILE A 360 4.20 19.95 1.57
CA ILE A 360 2.82 20.02 2.06
C ILE A 360 2.69 19.33 3.42
N GLY A 361 3.32 18.16 3.62
CA GLY A 361 3.35 17.51 4.94
C GLY A 361 4.00 18.39 6.01
N ASP A 362 5.18 18.96 5.73
CA ASP A 362 5.92 19.75 6.71
C ASP A 362 5.25 21.10 7.02
N VAL A 363 4.65 21.75 6.02
CA VAL A 363 3.81 22.94 6.24
C VAL A 363 2.58 22.58 7.05
N PHE A 364 1.88 21.48 6.73
CA PHE A 364 0.69 21.05 7.46
C PHE A 364 0.99 20.82 8.94
N ILE A 365 2.08 20.11 9.24
CA ILE A 365 2.56 19.93 10.61
C ILE A 365 2.82 21.29 11.28
N ARG A 366 3.66 22.16 10.71
CA ARG A 366 3.97 23.48 11.33
C ARG A 366 2.74 24.33 11.57
N VAL A 367 1.80 24.35 10.61
CA VAL A 367 0.51 25.05 10.75
C VAL A 367 -0.29 24.46 11.90
N ALA A 368 -0.39 23.14 12.00
CA ALA A 368 -1.06 22.48 13.13
C ALA A 368 -0.37 22.81 14.47
N GLU A 369 0.97 22.83 14.51
CA GLU A 369 1.73 23.15 15.74
C GLU A 369 1.47 24.55 16.26
N GLU A 370 1.43 25.54 15.37
CA GLU A 370 1.08 26.91 15.73
C GLU A 370 -0.37 27.00 16.20
N ILE A 371 -1.31 26.33 15.52
CA ILE A 371 -2.72 26.37 15.86
C ILE A 371 -2.99 25.87 17.28
N TRP A 372 -2.36 24.76 17.73
CA TRP A 372 -2.58 24.27 19.09
C TRP A 372 -1.85 25.10 20.15
N ARG A 373 -0.71 25.71 19.82
CA ARG A 373 -0.03 26.71 20.69
C ARG A 373 -0.92 27.94 20.89
N ASP A 374 -1.53 28.47 19.83
CA ASP A 374 -2.49 29.58 19.91
C ASP A 374 -3.71 29.23 20.78
N MET A 375 -4.15 27.97 20.72
CA MET A 375 -5.26 27.45 21.55
C MET A 375 -4.83 27.14 23.00
N LYS A 376 -3.56 27.37 23.34
CA LYS A 376 -2.95 27.10 24.66
C LYS A 376 -3.17 25.65 25.11
N LEU A 377 -3.18 24.71 24.15
CA LEU A 377 -3.27 23.29 24.43
C LEU A 377 -1.88 22.79 24.85
N ASN A 378 -1.77 22.31 26.09
CA ASN A 378 -0.58 21.64 26.57
C ASN A 378 -0.47 20.25 25.91
N PRO A 379 0.62 19.92 25.18
CA PRO A 379 0.83 18.58 24.62
C PRO A 379 0.77 17.45 25.64
N ASP A 380 1.01 17.75 26.92
CA ASP A 380 0.94 16.77 28.00
C ASP A 380 -0.50 16.52 28.52
N GLU A 381 -1.50 17.29 28.08
CA GLU A 381 -2.90 17.22 28.57
C GLU A 381 -3.91 16.71 27.52
N PHE A 382 -3.57 16.73 26.23
CA PHE A 382 -4.46 16.30 25.15
C PHE A 382 -4.10 14.94 24.54
N LEU A 383 -5.08 14.34 23.87
CA LEU A 383 -4.94 13.14 23.06
C LEU A 383 -5.13 13.50 21.59
N LEU A 384 -4.28 12.99 20.70
CA LEU A 384 -4.41 13.22 19.26
C LEU A 384 -5.29 12.14 18.65
N CYS A 385 -6.38 12.52 18.01
CA CYS A 385 -7.28 11.57 17.36
C CYS A 385 -7.09 11.57 15.84
N GLN A 386 -6.90 10.38 15.27
CA GLN A 386 -6.66 10.17 13.84
C GLN A 386 -7.75 9.28 13.22
N GLY A 387 -7.97 9.46 11.92
CA GLY A 387 -8.95 8.69 11.13
C GLY A 387 -8.34 7.48 10.42
N THR A 388 -7.27 6.89 10.97
CA THR A 388 -6.56 5.73 10.41
C THR A 388 -7.49 4.52 10.33
N LEU A 389 -7.50 3.81 9.20
CA LEU A 389 -8.38 2.66 8.97
C LEU A 389 -7.66 1.32 9.16
N ARG A 390 -8.44 0.25 9.34
CA ARG A 390 -7.91 -1.13 9.43
C ARG A 390 -6.96 -1.50 8.28
N PRO A 391 -7.23 -1.18 6.99
CA PRO A 391 -6.30 -1.49 5.90
C PRO A 391 -4.95 -0.76 6.00
N ASP A 392 -4.89 0.43 6.62
CA ASP A 392 -3.64 1.16 6.82
C ASP A 392 -2.74 0.49 7.87
N LEU A 393 -3.35 -0.04 8.94
CA LEU A 393 -2.66 -0.81 9.97
C LEU A 393 -2.17 -2.15 9.44
N ILE A 394 -2.98 -2.85 8.65
CA ILE A 394 -2.57 -4.09 7.98
C ILE A 394 -1.34 -3.82 7.09
N GLU A 395 -1.33 -2.75 6.30
CA GLU A 395 -0.16 -2.41 5.45
C GLU A 395 1.10 -2.11 6.25
N SER A 396 0.97 -1.40 7.37
CA SER A 396 2.11 -1.12 8.26
C SER A 396 2.66 -2.41 8.92
N ALA A 397 1.78 -3.34 9.30
CA ALA A 397 2.16 -4.64 9.83
C ALA A 397 2.81 -5.53 8.75
N SER A 398 2.23 -5.63 7.56
CA SER A 398 2.79 -6.41 6.44
C SER A 398 4.18 -5.92 6.01
N THR A 399 4.39 -4.59 5.98
CA THR A 399 5.70 -3.99 5.66
C THR A 399 6.77 -4.40 6.69
N SER A 400 6.40 -4.44 7.97
CA SER A 400 7.29 -4.89 9.05
C SER A 400 7.71 -6.37 8.94
N VAL A 401 6.95 -7.20 8.21
CA VAL A 401 7.21 -8.63 8.00
C VAL A 401 7.90 -8.90 6.65
N THR A 402 7.70 -8.04 5.64
CA THR A 402 8.21 -8.24 4.28
C THR A 402 9.30 -7.23 3.90
N LYS A 403 10.57 -7.66 3.98
CA LYS A 403 11.81 -6.90 3.65
C LYS A 403 11.93 -6.30 2.23
N LYS A 404 10.86 -6.30 1.43
CA LYS A 404 10.83 -5.81 0.03
C LYS A 404 9.85 -4.64 -0.21
N ALA A 405 8.89 -4.39 0.69
CA ALA A 405 7.75 -3.50 0.41
C ALA A 405 7.89 -2.05 0.93
N ASP A 406 9.06 -1.65 1.42
CA ASP A 406 9.31 -0.46 2.27
C ASP A 406 8.96 0.94 1.70
N LEU A 407 8.51 1.08 0.44
CA LEU A 407 8.57 2.36 -0.28
C LEU A 407 7.24 2.94 -0.81
N ILE A 408 6.11 2.24 -0.67
CA ILE A 408 4.84 2.71 -1.28
C ILE A 408 4.07 3.70 -0.39
N LYS A 409 4.24 3.62 0.95
CA LYS A 409 3.84 4.63 1.93
C LYS A 409 5.07 5.03 2.75
N THR A 410 5.92 5.90 2.20
CA THR A 410 7.13 6.38 2.88
C THR A 410 6.81 6.96 4.26
N HIS A 411 7.38 6.37 5.32
CA HIS A 411 7.20 6.76 6.72
C HIS A 411 7.96 8.07 7.09
N HIS A 412 7.72 9.12 6.32
CA HIS A 412 8.36 10.42 6.48
C HIS A 412 7.28 11.51 6.55
N ASN A 413 7.47 12.44 7.50
CA ASN A 413 6.57 13.55 7.88
C ASN A 413 5.56 13.27 9.02
N VAL A 414 5.79 12.25 9.84
CA VAL A 414 5.29 12.27 11.23
C VAL A 414 6.23 13.20 12.01
N SER A 415 5.71 14.32 12.56
CA SER A 415 6.54 15.26 13.34
C SER A 415 7.08 14.57 14.59
N ASP A 416 8.21 15.04 15.11
CA ASP A 416 8.78 14.45 16.34
C ASP A 416 7.83 14.57 17.54
N LEU A 417 6.90 15.55 17.53
CA LEU A 417 5.82 15.60 18.51
C LEU A 417 4.75 14.52 18.27
N VAL A 418 4.35 14.26 17.02
CA VAL A 418 3.39 13.17 16.73
C VAL A 418 4.01 11.80 17.04
N LYS A 419 5.32 11.62 16.78
CA LYS A 419 6.09 10.44 17.23
C LYS A 419 6.09 10.35 18.77
N LYS A 420 6.39 11.45 19.48
CA LYS A 420 6.35 11.51 20.95
C LYS A 420 4.97 11.13 21.49
N LEU A 421 3.89 11.74 20.97
CA LEU A 421 2.51 11.43 21.35
C LEU A 421 2.17 9.95 21.10
N SER A 422 2.66 9.37 19.99
CA SER A 422 2.47 7.94 19.69
C SER A 422 3.25 7.04 20.66
N GLN A 423 4.52 7.34 20.92
CA GLN A 423 5.38 6.62 21.89
C GLN A 423 4.83 6.68 23.33
N GLU A 424 4.17 7.78 23.70
CA GLU A 424 3.52 7.99 24.99
C GLU A 424 2.08 7.44 25.04
N GLY A 425 1.61 6.74 24.01
CA GLY A 425 0.26 6.16 23.96
C GLY A 425 -0.88 7.18 23.95
N ARG A 426 -0.62 8.40 23.47
CA ARG A 426 -1.57 9.53 23.42
C ARG A 426 -2.27 9.71 22.07
N VAL A 427 -2.04 8.79 21.12
CA VAL A 427 -2.75 8.73 19.84
C VAL A 427 -3.94 7.78 19.94
N ILE A 428 -5.12 8.22 19.48
CA ILE A 428 -6.34 7.42 19.42
C ILE A 428 -6.76 7.27 17.96
N GLU A 429 -7.11 6.06 17.56
CA GLU A 429 -7.52 5.72 16.19
C GLU A 429 -8.88 5.01 16.20
N PRO A 430 -10.01 5.72 16.33
CA PRO A 430 -11.34 5.09 16.52
C PRO A 430 -11.81 4.26 15.33
N LEU A 431 -11.20 4.48 14.15
CA LEU A 431 -11.50 3.78 12.91
C LEU A 431 -10.55 2.59 12.64
N ALA A 432 -9.60 2.31 13.55
CA ALA A 432 -8.57 1.27 13.41
C ALA A 432 -9.10 -0.15 13.16
N ASP A 433 -10.29 -0.48 13.64
CA ASP A 433 -10.93 -1.79 13.41
C ASP A 433 -11.89 -1.80 12.20
N PHE A 434 -12.19 -0.64 11.60
CA PHE A 434 -13.23 -0.53 10.57
C PHE A 434 -12.70 -0.50 9.13
N HIS A 435 -13.42 -1.16 8.23
CA HIS A 435 -13.23 -1.11 6.78
C HIS A 435 -13.92 0.12 6.16
N LYS A 436 -13.55 0.45 4.92
CA LYS A 436 -13.94 1.72 4.27
C LYS A 436 -15.45 1.85 4.02
N ASP A 437 -16.12 0.74 3.74
CA ASP A 437 -17.57 0.59 3.62
C ASP A 437 -18.27 0.67 4.98
N GLU A 438 -17.73 0.02 6.02
CA GLU A 438 -18.21 0.15 7.40
C GLU A 438 -18.16 1.61 7.86
N VAL A 439 -17.07 2.32 7.59
CA VAL A 439 -16.90 3.76 7.89
C VAL A 439 -17.97 4.61 7.19
N ARG A 440 -18.35 4.29 5.95
CA ARG A 440 -19.45 4.98 5.25
C ARG A 440 -20.80 4.68 5.88
N SER A 441 -21.05 3.43 6.27
CA SER A 441 -22.27 3.02 6.97
C SER A 441 -22.41 3.75 8.30
N ILE A 442 -21.35 3.76 9.12
CA ILE A 442 -21.27 4.52 10.38
C ILE A 442 -21.52 6.00 10.14
N GLY A 443 -20.93 6.59 9.10
CA GLY A 443 -21.19 7.98 8.74
C GLY A 443 -22.68 8.29 8.52
N ARG A 444 -23.39 7.42 7.80
CA ARG A 444 -24.86 7.54 7.62
C ARG A 444 -25.62 7.37 8.93
N MET A 445 -25.26 6.37 9.73
CA MET A 445 -25.90 6.13 11.04
C MET A 445 -25.74 7.32 12.00
N LEU A 446 -24.63 8.06 11.88
CA LEU A 446 -24.35 9.28 12.64
C LEU A 446 -24.94 10.56 12.00
N GLY A 447 -25.69 10.44 10.91
CA GLY A 447 -26.38 11.57 10.26
C GLY A 447 -25.52 12.40 9.31
N LEU A 448 -24.34 11.95 8.90
CA LEU A 448 -23.58 12.62 7.82
C LEU A 448 -24.31 12.43 6.48
N PRO A 449 -24.37 13.47 5.62
CA PRO A 449 -25.06 13.39 4.35
C PRO A 449 -24.28 12.54 3.33
N ASP A 450 -24.97 11.87 2.41
CA ASP A 450 -24.36 11.02 1.37
C ASP A 450 -23.27 11.73 0.54
N VAL A 451 -23.45 13.03 0.27
CA VAL A 451 -22.46 13.87 -0.46
C VAL A 451 -21.12 14.04 0.28
N VAL A 452 -21.03 13.64 1.55
CA VAL A 452 -19.80 13.57 2.33
C VAL A 452 -19.29 12.14 2.40
N VAL A 453 -20.12 11.15 2.74
CA VAL A 453 -19.67 9.76 2.93
C VAL A 453 -19.30 9.04 1.62
N GLU A 454 -19.98 9.32 0.52
CA GLU A 454 -19.66 8.74 -0.80
C GLU A 454 -18.57 9.49 -1.57
N ARG A 455 -17.88 10.44 -0.94
CA ARG A 455 -16.74 11.11 -1.58
C ARG A 455 -15.66 10.09 -1.92
N HIS A 456 -15.22 10.10 -3.18
CA HIS A 456 -14.02 9.40 -3.60
C HIS A 456 -12.80 9.86 -2.78
N PRO A 457 -11.87 8.95 -2.42
CA PRO A 457 -10.63 9.28 -1.75
C PRO A 457 -9.88 10.43 -2.43
N PHE A 458 -9.36 11.33 -1.61
CA PHE A 458 -8.61 12.50 -2.06
C PHE A 458 -7.26 12.52 -1.34
N PRO A 459 -6.13 12.66 -2.05
CA PRO A 459 -4.81 12.61 -1.42
C PRO A 459 -4.63 13.84 -0.50
N GLY A 460 -3.91 13.70 0.61
CA GLY A 460 -3.59 14.83 1.51
C GLY A 460 -2.93 16.03 0.79
N PRO A 461 -1.96 15.82 -0.11
CA PRO A 461 -1.42 16.84 -1.03
C PRO A 461 -2.42 17.43 -2.04
N GLY A 462 -3.64 16.89 -2.11
CA GLY A 462 -4.75 17.39 -2.89
C GLY A 462 -4.47 17.58 -4.38
N LEU A 463 -4.89 18.73 -4.91
CA LEU A 463 -4.65 19.14 -6.30
C LEU A 463 -3.17 19.36 -6.62
N ALA A 464 -2.28 19.60 -5.66
CA ALA A 464 -0.87 19.90 -5.94
C ALA A 464 -0.14 18.75 -6.67
N VAL A 465 -0.52 17.50 -6.37
CA VAL A 465 -0.02 16.28 -7.05
C VAL A 465 -0.89 15.84 -8.23
N ARG A 466 -2.01 16.52 -8.50
CA ARG A 466 -2.84 16.35 -9.71
C ARG A 466 -2.51 17.37 -10.80
N ILE A 467 -1.87 18.48 -10.44
CA ILE A 467 -1.32 19.48 -11.36
C ILE A 467 0.12 19.07 -11.71
N LEU A 468 0.32 18.65 -12.97
CA LEU A 468 1.66 18.47 -13.53
C LEU A 468 2.28 19.85 -13.76
N CYS A 469 3.39 20.13 -13.08
CA CYS A 469 4.20 21.31 -13.30
C CYS A 469 5.41 20.91 -14.14
N ALA A 470 5.93 21.84 -14.94
CA ALA A 470 7.16 21.67 -15.70
C ALA A 470 7.78 23.04 -15.96
N ASN A 471 9.10 23.15 -15.82
CA ASN A 471 9.85 24.35 -16.21
C ASN A 471 10.41 24.22 -17.63
N GLU A 472 10.71 22.98 -18.04
CA GLU A 472 11.24 22.61 -19.35
C GLU A 472 10.49 21.39 -19.90
N PRO A 473 10.44 21.19 -21.23
CA PRO A 473 9.91 19.96 -21.83
C PRO A 473 10.70 18.72 -21.37
N PHE A 474 10.01 17.67 -20.93
CA PHE A 474 10.67 16.43 -20.56
C PHE A 474 11.09 15.63 -21.80
N VAL A 475 12.40 15.64 -22.08
CA VAL A 475 13.04 14.97 -23.23
C VAL A 475 14.37 14.37 -22.76
N GLU A 476 14.50 13.05 -22.79
CA GLU A 476 15.75 12.32 -22.51
C GLU A 476 16.32 11.72 -23.81
N ARG A 477 17.45 10.99 -23.69
CA ARG A 477 18.22 10.47 -24.84
C ARG A 477 17.43 9.47 -25.71
N ASP A 478 16.46 8.81 -25.11
CA ASP A 478 15.59 7.78 -25.70
C ASP A 478 14.34 8.36 -26.42
N PHE A 479 14.08 9.66 -26.29
CA PHE A 479 12.90 10.31 -26.87
C PHE A 479 12.76 10.09 -28.39
N PRO A 480 13.82 10.18 -29.23
CA PRO A 480 13.69 9.97 -30.67
C PRO A 480 13.40 8.51 -31.06
N GLU A 481 14.03 7.53 -30.38
CA GLU A 481 13.77 6.10 -30.60
C GLU A 481 12.32 5.77 -30.21
N THR A 482 11.91 6.23 -29.03
CA THR A 482 10.58 5.97 -28.47
C THR A 482 9.49 6.62 -29.31
N THR A 483 9.70 7.85 -29.79
CA THR A 483 8.81 8.54 -30.73
C THR A 483 8.70 7.78 -32.05
N SER A 484 9.77 7.12 -32.50
CA SER A 484 9.75 6.30 -33.71
C SER A 484 8.98 5.00 -33.49
N LEU A 485 9.22 4.31 -32.37
CA LEU A 485 8.52 3.09 -31.97
C LEU A 485 7.01 3.29 -31.91
N ILE A 486 6.50 4.28 -31.17
CA ILE A 486 5.04 4.49 -31.07
C ILE A 486 4.39 4.84 -32.41
N LYS A 487 5.10 5.53 -33.31
CA LYS A 487 4.61 5.83 -34.67
C LYS A 487 4.53 4.57 -35.53
N MET A 488 5.50 3.66 -35.42
CA MET A 488 5.42 2.35 -36.09
C MET A 488 4.34 1.46 -35.50
N ILE A 489 4.09 1.51 -34.19
CA ILE A 489 2.96 0.79 -33.56
C ILE A 489 1.62 1.34 -34.07
N ALA A 490 1.45 2.67 -34.12
CA ALA A 490 0.22 3.28 -34.62
C ALA A 490 -0.01 3.07 -36.14
N GLY A 491 1.07 2.95 -36.91
CA GLY A 491 1.06 2.69 -38.36
C GLY A 491 1.43 1.26 -38.76
N TYR A 492 1.27 0.28 -37.87
CA TYR A 492 1.88 -1.05 -37.98
C TYR A 492 1.57 -1.76 -39.31
N ALA A 493 0.32 -1.76 -39.76
CA ALA A 493 -0.08 -2.37 -41.02
C ALA A 493 0.67 -1.79 -42.23
N ALA A 494 0.79 -0.46 -42.31
CA ALA A 494 1.48 0.21 -43.39
C ALA A 494 2.99 -0.06 -43.39
N MET A 495 3.59 -0.36 -42.22
CA MET A 495 4.99 -0.75 -42.09
C MET A 495 5.20 -2.24 -42.41
N SER A 496 4.32 -3.11 -41.91
CA SER A 496 4.35 -4.56 -42.13
C SER A 496 4.16 -4.92 -43.62
N GLN A 497 3.20 -4.28 -44.29
CA GLN A 497 3.00 -4.44 -45.74
C GLN A 497 4.21 -3.99 -46.56
N LYS A 498 4.84 -2.87 -46.18
CA LYS A 498 6.08 -2.42 -46.81
C LYS A 498 7.23 -3.40 -46.59
N ALA A 499 7.37 -3.96 -45.39
CA ALA A 499 8.38 -4.97 -45.10
C ALA A 499 8.21 -6.20 -46.03
N ASN A 500 6.99 -6.72 -46.20
CA ASN A 500 6.72 -7.86 -47.08
C ASN A 500 7.08 -7.61 -48.56
N TYR A 501 6.94 -6.37 -49.06
CA TYR A 501 7.36 -6.01 -50.43
C TYR A 501 8.88 -5.75 -50.54
N PHE A 502 9.53 -5.36 -49.44
CA PHE A 502 10.95 -4.98 -49.40
C PHE A 502 11.89 -6.13 -48.97
N TYR A 503 11.34 -7.21 -48.40
CA TYR A 503 12.04 -8.44 -47.97
C TYR A 503 12.81 -9.14 -49.10
N LEU A 504 12.47 -8.85 -50.36
CA LEU A 504 13.20 -9.33 -51.55
C LEU A 504 14.50 -8.55 -51.83
N VAL A 505 14.79 -7.44 -51.13
CA VAL A 505 15.95 -6.57 -51.43
C VAL A 505 16.73 -6.09 -50.19
N PHE A 506 16.11 -5.85 -49.03
CA PHE A 506 16.81 -5.38 -47.82
C PHE A 506 16.23 -5.93 -46.50
N GLN A 507 17.09 -5.95 -45.47
CA GLN A 507 16.78 -6.44 -44.11
C GLN A 507 15.62 -5.68 -43.44
N PRO A 508 14.80 -6.35 -42.60
CA PRO A 508 13.72 -5.71 -41.86
C PRO A 508 14.24 -4.63 -40.89
N HIS A 509 13.46 -3.57 -40.73
CA HIS A 509 13.79 -2.44 -39.87
C HIS A 509 13.99 -2.92 -38.41
N ALA A 510 15.15 -2.68 -37.80
CA ALA A 510 15.50 -3.26 -36.49
C ALA A 510 14.46 -2.97 -35.38
N LEU A 511 13.81 -1.80 -35.44
CA LEU A 511 12.74 -1.44 -34.51
C LEU A 511 11.41 -2.17 -34.76
N LEU A 512 11.15 -2.65 -35.98
CA LEU A 512 10.00 -3.53 -36.27
C LEU A 512 10.23 -4.93 -35.67
N ASN A 513 11.47 -5.45 -35.74
CA ASN A 513 11.83 -6.69 -35.05
C ASN A 513 11.67 -6.56 -33.53
N LYS A 514 12.02 -5.40 -32.96
CA LYS A 514 11.80 -5.08 -31.53
C LYS A 514 10.32 -5.07 -31.14
N ILE A 515 9.43 -4.60 -32.03
CA ILE A 515 7.98 -4.71 -31.84
C ILE A 515 7.56 -6.19 -31.89
N ASN A 516 7.89 -6.89 -32.98
CA ASN A 516 7.42 -8.26 -33.22
C ASN A 516 7.96 -9.29 -32.20
N ALA A 517 9.11 -9.03 -31.57
CA ALA A 517 9.64 -9.86 -30.49
C ALA A 517 8.91 -9.67 -29.15
N ALA A 518 8.13 -8.60 -28.99
CA ALA A 518 7.45 -8.23 -27.74
C ALA A 518 5.93 -8.50 -27.76
N ILE A 519 5.38 -8.95 -28.88
CA ILE A 519 3.95 -9.27 -29.07
C ILE A 519 3.76 -10.58 -29.83
N ASN A 520 2.77 -11.38 -29.45
CA ASN A 520 2.52 -12.68 -30.06
C ASN A 520 1.84 -12.58 -31.45
N ALA A 521 1.68 -13.71 -32.15
CA ALA A 521 1.12 -13.72 -33.51
C ALA A 521 -0.32 -13.17 -33.60
N ASP A 522 -1.16 -13.47 -32.62
CA ASP A 522 -2.55 -12.97 -32.58
C ASP A 522 -2.60 -11.47 -32.28
N GLU A 523 -1.73 -11.00 -31.38
CA GLU A 523 -1.55 -9.57 -31.11
C GLU A 523 -1.02 -8.82 -32.35
N GLN A 524 -0.11 -9.43 -33.12
CA GLN A 524 0.37 -8.88 -34.41
C GLN A 524 -0.75 -8.81 -35.45
N HIS A 525 -1.61 -9.84 -35.54
CA HIS A 525 -2.77 -9.84 -36.44
C HIS A 525 -3.74 -8.72 -36.07
N ARG A 526 -4.14 -8.64 -34.80
CA ARG A 526 -5.05 -7.61 -34.28
C ARG A 526 -4.49 -6.20 -34.45
N LEU A 527 -3.19 -6.01 -34.19
CA LEU A 527 -2.50 -4.73 -34.41
C LEU A 527 -2.50 -4.33 -35.89
N ASN A 528 -2.34 -5.30 -36.80
CA ASN A 528 -2.41 -5.08 -38.24
C ASN A 528 -3.82 -4.70 -38.70
N GLU A 529 -4.86 -5.42 -38.30
CA GLU A 529 -6.26 -5.10 -38.68
C GLU A 529 -6.68 -3.70 -38.21
N MET A 530 -6.42 -3.38 -36.94
CA MET A 530 -6.76 -2.10 -36.31
C MET A 530 -6.05 -0.91 -36.98
N THR A 531 -4.79 -1.08 -37.41
CA THR A 531 -3.99 0.00 -38.02
C THR A 531 -4.09 0.07 -39.54
N ALA A 532 -4.67 -0.94 -40.20
CA ALA A 532 -4.86 -0.97 -41.66
C ALA A 532 -5.64 0.23 -42.21
N GLY A 533 -6.54 0.80 -41.41
CA GLY A 533 -7.31 1.98 -41.78
C GLY A 533 -6.58 3.32 -41.71
N GLY A 534 -5.29 3.36 -41.29
CA GLY A 534 -4.45 4.56 -41.23
C GLY A 534 -4.92 5.68 -40.30
N ALA A 535 -6.03 5.47 -39.58
CA ALA A 535 -6.76 6.51 -38.86
C ALA A 535 -6.22 6.79 -37.45
N LEU A 536 -5.02 6.31 -37.11
CA LEU A 536 -4.44 6.41 -35.78
C LEU A 536 -3.08 7.09 -35.83
N ALA A 537 -2.89 8.08 -34.95
CA ALA A 537 -1.59 8.72 -34.73
C ALA A 537 -1.21 8.64 -33.25
N ALA A 538 0.08 8.41 -32.99
CA ALA A 538 0.66 8.41 -31.65
C ALA A 538 1.82 9.41 -31.56
N GLN A 539 1.91 10.12 -30.44
CA GLN A 539 2.97 11.08 -30.13
C GLN A 539 3.37 10.98 -28.65
N ILE A 540 4.60 11.38 -28.31
CA ILE A 540 5.02 11.54 -26.91
C ILE A 540 4.68 12.97 -26.49
N LEU A 541 4.00 13.13 -25.35
CA LEU A 541 3.91 14.41 -24.67
C LEU A 541 5.18 14.60 -23.83
N PRO A 542 5.90 15.74 -23.95
CA PRO A 542 7.15 15.99 -23.22
C PRO A 542 6.85 16.41 -21.78
N ILE A 543 6.17 15.53 -21.04
CA ILE A 543 5.77 15.68 -19.64
C ILE A 543 6.06 14.39 -18.87
N ARG A 544 6.39 14.50 -17.58
CA ARG A 544 6.55 13.34 -16.69
C ARG A 544 5.20 12.93 -16.11
N SER A 545 4.94 11.63 -16.04
CA SER A 545 3.82 11.08 -15.26
C SER A 545 4.24 9.89 -14.41
N VAL A 546 3.60 9.75 -13.25
CA VAL A 546 3.86 8.64 -12.34
C VAL A 546 3.30 7.33 -12.88
N GLY A 547 4.11 6.28 -12.83
CA GLY A 547 3.74 4.88 -13.05
C GLY A 547 4.21 4.02 -11.89
N VAL A 548 3.83 2.75 -11.89
CA VAL A 548 4.36 1.72 -10.98
C VAL A 548 4.81 0.56 -11.85
N GLN A 549 6.06 0.14 -11.69
CA GLN A 549 6.69 -0.93 -12.48
C GLN A 549 7.47 -1.82 -11.51
N GLY A 550 7.02 -3.06 -11.35
CA GLY A 550 7.35 -3.86 -10.18
C GLY A 550 6.96 -3.13 -8.90
N ASP A 551 7.83 -3.16 -7.89
CA ASP A 551 7.58 -2.58 -6.57
C ASP A 551 7.87 -1.07 -6.49
N CYS A 552 8.40 -0.47 -7.57
CA CYS A 552 8.90 0.90 -7.59
C CYS A 552 7.98 1.87 -8.34
N ARG A 553 7.90 3.12 -7.84
CA ARG A 553 7.33 4.25 -8.61
C ARG A 553 8.32 4.71 -9.67
N SER A 554 7.85 4.84 -10.91
CA SER A 554 8.60 5.45 -12.01
C SER A 554 8.00 6.80 -12.41
N TYR A 555 8.81 7.70 -12.97
CA TYR A 555 8.37 8.99 -13.50
C TYR A 555 8.89 9.16 -14.92
N SER A 556 8.06 8.83 -15.90
CA SER A 556 8.47 8.74 -17.32
C SER A 556 7.38 9.27 -18.26
N TYR A 557 7.50 9.00 -19.56
CA TYR A 557 6.72 9.65 -20.60
C TYR A 557 5.21 9.33 -20.58
N VAL A 558 4.44 10.21 -21.22
CA VAL A 558 3.03 9.99 -21.58
C VAL A 558 2.92 9.88 -23.09
N CYS A 559 2.36 8.77 -23.58
CA CYS A 559 1.94 8.64 -24.97
C CYS A 559 0.54 9.21 -25.14
N VAL A 560 0.36 10.11 -26.11
CA VAL A 560 -0.96 10.53 -26.59
C VAL A 560 -1.28 9.82 -27.90
N VAL A 561 -2.50 9.29 -27.99
CA VAL A 561 -3.07 8.69 -29.19
C VAL A 561 -4.25 9.56 -29.65
N SER A 562 -4.39 9.76 -30.95
CA SER A 562 -5.52 10.44 -31.58
C SER A 562 -6.03 9.64 -32.77
N SER A 563 -7.33 9.75 -33.06
CA SER A 563 -7.93 9.18 -34.26
C SER A 563 -8.87 10.18 -34.94
N ASP A 564 -8.89 10.15 -36.26
CA ASP A 564 -9.85 10.88 -37.10
C ASP A 564 -11.22 10.17 -37.16
N LYS A 565 -11.32 8.96 -36.62
CA LYS A 565 -12.57 8.19 -36.47
C LYS A 565 -13.08 8.28 -35.04
N LYS A 566 -14.36 7.94 -34.85
CA LYS A 566 -14.93 7.73 -33.50
C LYS A 566 -14.05 6.70 -32.76
N PRO A 567 -13.66 6.96 -31.49
CA PRO A 567 -12.81 6.05 -30.75
C PRO A 567 -13.48 4.68 -30.60
N ASP A 568 -12.78 3.64 -31.06
CA ASP A 568 -13.08 2.25 -30.70
C ASP A 568 -12.35 1.92 -29.40
N TRP A 569 -13.11 1.63 -28.35
CA TRP A 569 -12.56 1.44 -27.01
C TRP A 569 -11.77 0.13 -26.90
N ASP A 570 -12.19 -0.93 -27.59
CA ASP A 570 -11.52 -2.23 -27.50
C ASP A 570 -10.13 -2.19 -28.17
N SER A 571 -10.03 -1.50 -29.30
CA SER A 571 -8.74 -1.14 -29.93
C SER A 571 -7.89 -0.24 -29.04
N LEU A 572 -8.46 0.81 -28.43
CA LEU A 572 -7.69 1.73 -27.58
C LEU A 572 -7.17 1.08 -26.30
N PHE A 573 -7.97 0.22 -25.65
CA PHE A 573 -7.52 -0.56 -24.48
C PHE A 573 -6.42 -1.55 -24.85
N PHE A 574 -6.52 -2.21 -26.01
CA PHE A 574 -5.45 -3.06 -26.53
C PHE A 574 -4.14 -2.28 -26.71
N ILE A 575 -4.16 -1.13 -27.40
CA ILE A 575 -2.96 -0.28 -27.55
C ILE A 575 -2.42 0.20 -26.20
N ALA A 576 -3.30 0.56 -25.26
CA ALA A 576 -2.92 0.99 -23.91
C ALA A 576 -2.17 -0.08 -23.11
N GLN A 577 -2.36 -1.37 -23.43
CA GLN A 577 -1.60 -2.49 -22.87
C GLN A 577 -0.31 -2.78 -23.64
N ILE A 578 -0.35 -2.68 -24.98
CA ILE A 578 0.78 -3.02 -25.85
C ILE A 578 1.89 -1.98 -25.79
N ILE A 579 1.58 -0.68 -25.85
CA ILE A 579 2.61 0.37 -25.92
C ILE A 579 3.54 0.38 -24.69
N PRO A 580 3.05 0.36 -23.43
CA PRO A 580 3.92 0.27 -22.25
C PRO A 580 4.74 -1.02 -22.17
N ARG A 581 4.24 -2.13 -22.76
CA ARG A 581 4.94 -3.42 -22.81
C ARG A 581 6.11 -3.42 -23.79
N ILE A 582 6.00 -2.68 -24.90
CA ILE A 582 7.10 -2.51 -25.88
C ILE A 582 8.05 -1.38 -25.44
N CYS A 583 7.50 -0.31 -24.86
CA CYS A 583 8.20 0.90 -24.47
C CYS A 583 8.07 1.11 -22.96
N HIS A 584 8.95 0.46 -22.18
CA HIS A 584 8.91 0.51 -20.70
C HIS A 584 9.08 1.94 -20.12
N ASN A 585 9.57 2.90 -20.92
CA ASN A 585 9.64 4.32 -20.58
C ASN A 585 8.32 5.08 -20.83
N ILE A 586 7.21 4.41 -21.16
CA ILE A 586 5.89 5.02 -21.29
C ILE A 586 5.02 4.57 -20.11
N ASN A 587 4.77 5.49 -19.18
CA ASN A 587 4.00 5.20 -17.96
C ASN A 587 2.49 5.29 -18.18
N ARG A 588 2.03 6.05 -19.19
CA ARG A 588 0.60 6.24 -19.48
C ARG A 588 0.36 6.40 -20.97
N LEU A 589 -0.78 5.88 -21.40
CA LEU A 589 -1.40 6.20 -22.68
C LEU A 589 -2.68 7.02 -22.44
N VAL A 590 -2.89 8.08 -23.22
CA VAL A 590 -4.08 8.94 -23.15
C VAL A 590 -4.67 9.18 -24.53
N LEU A 591 -6.01 9.22 -24.63
CA LEU A 591 -6.72 9.59 -25.85
C LEU A 591 -6.85 11.13 -25.93
N LYS A 592 -6.39 11.72 -27.04
CA LYS A 592 -6.75 13.09 -27.42
C LYS A 592 -8.09 13.07 -28.14
N PHE A 593 -9.13 13.52 -27.45
CA PHE A 593 -10.41 13.81 -28.08
C PHE A 593 -10.26 14.98 -29.05
N ILE A 594 -10.59 14.74 -30.33
CA ILE A 594 -10.82 15.81 -31.30
C ILE A 594 -12.25 16.28 -31.08
N ILE A 595 -12.41 17.37 -30.34
CA ILE A 595 -13.72 18.05 -30.25
C ILE A 595 -13.91 18.79 -31.57
N LEU A 596 -14.76 18.23 -32.43
CA LEU A 596 -15.35 18.95 -33.55
C LEU A 596 -16.32 19.98 -32.95
N PHE A 597 -15.90 21.25 -32.95
CA PHE A 597 -16.74 22.40 -32.64
C PHE A 597 -17.44 22.91 -33.91
#